data_AF-A0A532E3L6-F1
#
_entry.id   AF-A0A532E3L6-F1
#
_cell.length_a   1.000
_cell.length_b   1.000
_cell.length_c   1.000
_cell.angle_alpha   90.00
_cell.angle_beta   90.00
_cell.angle_gamma   90.00
#
_symmetry.space_group_name_H-M   'P 1'
#
loop_
_entity.id
_entity.type
_entity.pdbx_description
1 polymer ?
#
loop_
_entity_poly.entity_id
_entity_poly.type
_entity_poly.pdbx_seq_one_letter_code
_entity_poly.pdbx_strand_id
1 'polypeptide(L)'
;MSDEQNPYQEGKRAGAHPLVVVFAILLGLWLFVALIVPSSRNKQAAGTEGPAGPVVEDPEAAPVIYKVQTSITDMNVVAIVVPPEATDSQVAGLLRQLKSERLAGTLRDHIPATTPGHKLGDHAVADIYVFSDKHYAEVEALKTLALGAHAPGTLLPRAIPFEVTMEEVRGHYRIDLNDTGAPDKGSLGYTDESGVHSKRYRSIF
;
A
#
# COMPACT_ATOMS: atom_id res chain seq x y z
N MET A 1 69.35 60.08 -12.57
CA MET A 1 69.70 58.69 -12.26
C MET A 1 68.47 58.06 -11.62
N SER A 2 68.04 56.94 -12.21
CA SER A 2 67.12 55.92 -11.69
C SER A 2 65.75 56.37 -11.15
N ASP A 3 64.75 56.38 -12.05
CA ASP A 3 63.38 56.02 -11.69
C ASP A 3 63.02 54.72 -12.43
N GLU A 4 62.97 53.64 -11.65
CA GLU A 4 62.32 52.38 -12.03
C GLU A 4 60.82 52.64 -12.21
N GLN A 5 60.28 52.35 -13.39
CA GLN A 5 58.83 52.14 -13.54
C GLN A 5 58.60 50.95 -14.48
N ASN A 6 58.44 49.79 -13.83
CA ASN A 6 57.84 48.59 -14.40
C ASN A 6 56.55 48.98 -15.16
N PRO A 7 56.42 48.71 -16.47
CA PRO A 7 55.16 48.95 -17.15
C PRO A 7 54.12 47.96 -16.62
N TYR A 8 53.10 48.51 -15.97
CA TYR A 8 51.92 47.81 -15.49
C TYR A 8 51.27 47.04 -16.66
N GLN A 9 51.23 45.71 -16.59
CA GLN A 9 50.51 44.89 -17.55
C GLN A 9 49.05 44.76 -17.11
N GLU A 10 48.25 45.76 -17.43
CA GLU A 10 46.80 45.68 -17.30
C GLU A 10 46.25 44.68 -18.33
N GLY A 11 45.71 43.56 -17.88
CA GLY A 11 45.00 42.62 -18.77
C GLY A 11 45.21 41.12 -18.53
N LYS A 12 46.18 40.69 -17.71
CA LYS A 12 46.22 39.29 -17.24
C LYS A 12 45.27 39.12 -16.07
N ARG A 13 43.98 38.89 -16.35
CA ARG A 13 43.05 38.34 -15.37
C ARG A 13 43.48 36.91 -15.06
N ALA A 14 44.44 36.76 -14.14
CA ALA A 14 44.87 35.50 -13.56
C ALA A 14 43.82 35.00 -12.55
N GLY A 15 42.59 34.81 -13.03
CA GLY A 15 41.47 34.28 -12.27
C GLY A 15 40.77 33.22 -13.09
N ALA A 16 40.43 32.09 -12.47
CA ALA A 16 39.64 31.05 -13.12
C ALA A 16 38.38 31.68 -13.74
N HIS A 17 38.06 31.29 -14.98
CA HIS A 17 36.93 31.84 -15.71
C HIS A 17 35.66 31.73 -14.85
N PRO A 18 34.84 32.80 -14.71
CA PRO A 18 33.75 32.84 -13.73
C PRO A 18 32.74 31.69 -13.88
N LEU A 19 32.49 31.23 -15.11
CA LEU A 19 31.70 30.02 -15.37
C LEU A 19 32.29 28.74 -14.76
N VAL A 20 33.62 28.58 -14.77
CA VAL A 20 34.30 27.40 -14.19
C VAL A 20 34.16 27.39 -12.68
N VAL A 21 34.23 28.57 -12.04
CA VAL A 21 34.03 28.71 -10.59
C VAL A 21 32.59 28.33 -10.20
N VAL A 22 31.60 28.83 -10.93
CA VAL A 22 30.19 28.49 -10.70
C VAL A 22 29.95 26.99 -10.90
N PHE A 23 30.54 26.40 -11.94
CA PHE A 23 30.38 24.97 -12.23
C PHE A 23 31.02 24.10 -11.14
N ALA A 24 32.19 24.49 -10.63
CA ALA A 24 32.86 23.81 -9.53
C ALA A 24 32.04 23.87 -8.22
N ILE A 25 31.40 25.01 -7.93
CA ILE A 25 30.52 25.16 -6.77
C ILE A 25 29.27 24.28 -6.92
N LEU A 26 28.65 24.25 -8.09
CA LEU A 26 27.47 23.41 -8.35
C LEU A 26 27.80 21.92 -8.23
N LEU A 27 28.93 21.47 -8.79
CA LEU A 27 29.38 20.09 -8.66
C LEU A 27 29.72 19.73 -7.22
N GLY A 28 30.41 20.62 -6.49
CA GLY A 28 30.73 20.41 -5.09
C GLY A 28 29.48 20.29 -4.22
N LEU A 29 28.48 21.15 -4.44
CA LEU A 29 27.21 21.09 -3.73
C LEU A 29 26.43 19.82 -4.08
N TRP A 30 26.38 19.46 -5.36
CA TRP A 30 25.72 18.23 -5.81
C TRP A 30 26.35 16.98 -5.19
N LEU A 31 27.69 16.91 -5.16
CA LEU A 31 28.44 15.80 -4.55
C LEU A 31 28.21 15.74 -3.02
N PHE A 32 28.18 16.88 -2.35
CA PHE A 32 27.91 16.96 -0.92
C PHE A 32 26.51 16.45 -0.56
N VAL A 33 25.49 16.82 -1.35
CA VAL A 33 24.14 16.27 -1.20
C VAL A 33 24.13 14.78 -1.48
N ALA A 34 24.80 14.32 -2.54
CA ALA A 34 24.87 12.89 -2.88
C ALA A 34 25.60 12.03 -1.83
N LEU A 35 26.57 12.60 -1.10
CA LEU A 35 27.33 11.90 -0.05
C LEU A 35 26.60 11.90 1.30
N ILE A 36 25.89 12.97 1.65
CA ILE A 36 25.18 13.08 2.94
C ILE A 36 23.80 12.46 2.88
N VAL A 37 23.12 12.51 1.72
CA VAL A 37 21.84 11.84 1.55
C VAL A 37 22.13 10.38 1.23
N PRO A 38 21.94 9.43 2.17
CA PRO A 38 22.04 8.03 1.85
C PRO A 38 21.05 7.73 0.72
N SER A 39 21.56 7.18 -0.39
CA SER A 39 20.76 6.69 -1.51
C SER A 39 19.60 5.86 -0.96
N SER A 40 18.40 6.44 -0.94
CA SER A 40 17.19 5.80 -0.43
C SER A 40 16.62 4.84 -1.47
N ARG A 41 17.47 3.97 -2.04
CA ARG A 41 17.04 2.82 -2.85
C ARG A 41 16.41 1.70 -2.02
N ASN A 42 16.23 1.90 -0.71
CA ASN A 42 15.39 1.10 0.17
C ASN A 42 15.06 1.92 1.44
N LYS A 43 14.20 2.93 1.29
CA LYS A 43 13.46 3.45 2.45
C LYS A 43 11.99 3.06 2.27
N GLN A 44 11.70 1.77 2.44
CA GLN A 44 10.45 1.41 3.11
C GLN A 44 10.47 2.16 4.44
N ALA A 45 9.49 3.04 4.62
CA ALA A 45 9.30 3.75 5.86
C ALA A 45 9.19 2.71 6.98
N ALA A 46 10.07 2.80 7.97
CA ALA A 46 9.93 2.08 9.22
C ALA A 46 8.70 2.65 9.94
N GLY A 47 7.53 2.13 9.58
CA GLY A 47 6.24 2.36 10.22
C GLY A 47 5.56 1.00 10.33
N THR A 48 5.79 0.33 11.45
CA THR A 48 5.00 -0.82 11.94
C THR A 48 4.57 -1.81 10.86
N GLU A 49 5.53 -2.37 10.12
CA GLU A 49 5.31 -3.67 9.50
C GLU A 49 5.11 -4.66 10.65
N GLY A 50 3.87 -5.07 10.89
CA GLY A 50 3.56 -6.24 11.71
C GLY A 50 4.41 -7.43 11.26
N PRO A 51 4.66 -8.42 12.14
CA PRO A 51 5.76 -9.37 11.98
C PRO A 51 5.71 -10.08 10.62
N ALA A 52 6.60 -9.65 9.71
CA ALA A 52 6.92 -10.28 8.44
C ALA A 52 7.71 -11.59 8.66
N GLY A 53 7.31 -12.39 9.65
CA GLY A 53 7.78 -13.76 9.75
C GLY A 53 7.16 -14.56 8.61
N PRO A 54 7.83 -15.61 8.12
CA PRO A 54 7.27 -16.49 7.11
C PRO A 54 5.92 -17.03 7.59
N VAL A 55 4.89 -16.90 6.75
CA VAL A 55 3.69 -17.73 6.87
C VAL A 55 4.20 -19.16 6.73
N VAL A 56 4.05 -19.98 7.76
CA VAL A 56 4.27 -21.42 7.61
C VAL A 56 3.09 -21.91 6.79
N GLU A 57 3.30 -21.92 5.49
CA GLU A 57 2.30 -22.35 4.53
C GLU A 57 2.19 -23.85 4.60
N ASP A 58 0.95 -24.31 4.59
CA ASP A 58 0.64 -25.69 4.28
C ASP A 58 0.27 -25.74 2.80
N PRO A 59 1.18 -26.16 1.90
CA PRO A 59 0.89 -26.27 0.48
C PRO A 59 -0.20 -27.32 0.17
N GLU A 60 -0.61 -28.13 1.16
CA GLU A 60 -1.73 -29.07 1.07
C GLU A 60 -3.04 -28.51 1.65
N ALA A 61 -3.07 -27.26 2.11
CA ALA A 61 -4.29 -26.66 2.65
C ALA A 61 -5.44 -26.72 1.62
N ALA A 62 -6.47 -27.49 1.93
CA ALA A 62 -7.62 -27.68 1.05
C ALA A 62 -8.30 -26.33 0.74
N PRO A 63 -8.79 -26.12 -0.51
CA PRO A 63 -9.53 -24.92 -0.87
C PRO A 63 -10.69 -24.65 0.08
N VAL A 64 -10.84 -23.40 0.50
CA VAL A 64 -11.93 -22.97 1.37
C VAL A 64 -13.13 -22.55 0.53
N ILE A 65 -14.30 -23.11 0.86
CA ILE A 65 -15.56 -22.64 0.28
C ILE A 65 -15.88 -21.29 0.92
N TYR A 66 -16.19 -20.30 0.10
CA TYR A 66 -16.63 -18.98 0.57
C TYR A 66 -17.93 -18.58 -0.10
N LYS A 67 -18.60 -17.60 0.49
CA LYS A 67 -19.78 -16.95 -0.08
C LYS A 67 -19.60 -15.45 -0.07
N VAL A 68 -19.91 -14.80 -1.19
CA VAL A 68 -20.05 -13.34 -1.21
C VAL A 68 -21.28 -12.94 -0.40
N GLN A 69 -21.06 -12.18 0.67
CA GLN A 69 -22.10 -11.81 1.63
C GLN A 69 -22.68 -10.43 1.32
N THR A 70 -21.81 -9.44 1.10
CA THR A 70 -22.20 -8.05 0.84
C THR A 70 -21.25 -7.43 -0.16
N SER A 71 -21.77 -6.53 -1.00
CA SER A 71 -20.97 -5.67 -1.88
C SER A 71 -21.54 -4.25 -1.84
N ILE A 72 -20.66 -3.26 -1.73
CA ILE A 72 -20.99 -1.83 -1.72
C ILE A 72 -20.18 -1.18 -2.83
N THR A 73 -20.74 -1.13 -4.03
CA THR A 73 -20.07 -0.62 -5.24
C THR A 73 -19.60 0.82 -5.07
N ASP A 74 -20.39 1.69 -4.45
CA ASP A 74 -20.03 3.10 -4.22
C ASP A 74 -18.79 3.29 -3.34
N MET A 75 -18.39 2.26 -2.58
CA MET A 75 -17.19 2.25 -1.75
C MET A 75 -16.14 1.27 -2.24
N ASN A 76 -16.34 0.64 -3.40
CA ASN A 76 -15.47 -0.40 -3.97
C ASN A 76 -15.23 -1.60 -3.04
N VAL A 77 -16.16 -1.92 -2.13
CA VAL A 77 -15.94 -2.93 -1.10
C VAL A 77 -16.77 -4.18 -1.34
N VAL A 78 -16.18 -5.34 -1.06
CA VAL A 78 -16.85 -6.65 -1.01
C VAL A 78 -16.48 -7.36 0.28
N ALA A 79 -17.44 -8.04 0.90
CA ALA A 79 -17.18 -8.99 1.96
C ALA A 79 -17.58 -10.40 1.57
N ILE A 80 -16.68 -11.33 1.85
CA ILE A 80 -16.89 -12.76 1.70
C ILE A 80 -16.82 -13.43 3.07
N VAL A 81 -17.62 -14.48 3.23
CA VAL A 81 -17.69 -15.27 4.45
C VAL A 81 -17.13 -16.65 4.18
N VAL A 82 -16.20 -17.08 5.03
CA VAL A 82 -15.67 -18.45 5.09
C VAL A 82 -16.18 -19.14 6.36
N PRO A 83 -16.20 -20.49 6.41
CA PRO A 83 -16.52 -21.20 7.63
C PRO A 83 -15.61 -20.78 8.80
N PRO A 84 -16.11 -20.77 10.05
CA PRO A 84 -15.32 -20.41 11.22
C PRO A 84 -14.11 -21.34 11.45
N GLU A 85 -14.22 -22.59 11.02
CA GLU A 85 -13.13 -23.59 11.05
C GLU A 85 -12.03 -23.35 10.00
N ALA A 86 -12.21 -22.41 9.07
CA ALA A 86 -11.20 -22.10 8.08
C ALA A 86 -9.90 -21.64 8.77
N THR A 87 -8.79 -22.28 8.41
CA THR A 87 -7.48 -21.95 8.98
C THR A 87 -6.89 -20.71 8.32
N ASP A 88 -5.90 -20.09 8.98
CA ASP A 88 -5.21 -18.94 8.41
C ASP A 88 -4.48 -19.28 7.11
N SER A 89 -3.94 -20.50 6.98
CA SER A 89 -3.34 -21.00 5.73
C SER A 89 -4.38 -21.11 4.60
N GLN A 90 -5.60 -21.56 4.91
CA GLN A 90 -6.68 -21.62 3.92
C GLN A 90 -7.16 -20.23 3.49
N VAL A 91 -7.24 -19.27 4.43
CA VAL A 91 -7.55 -17.87 4.10
C VAL A 91 -6.44 -17.26 3.23
N ALA A 92 -5.17 -17.48 3.56
CA ALA A 92 -4.06 -17.03 2.73
C ALA A 92 -4.09 -17.65 1.32
N GLY A 93 -4.41 -18.94 1.22
CA GLY A 93 -4.62 -19.65 -0.04
C GLY A 93 -5.74 -19.03 -0.88
N LEU A 94 -6.87 -18.70 -0.24
CA LEU A 94 -7.98 -17.99 -0.89
C LEU A 94 -7.56 -16.63 -1.44
N LEU A 95 -6.85 -15.81 -0.65
CA LEU A 95 -6.42 -14.47 -1.11
C LEU A 95 -5.48 -14.56 -2.33
N ARG A 96 -4.60 -15.56 -2.36
CA ARG A 96 -3.74 -15.82 -3.52
C ARG A 96 -4.52 -16.30 -4.72
N GLN A 97 -5.50 -17.18 -4.52
CA GLN A 97 -6.40 -17.59 -5.59
C GLN A 97 -7.10 -16.37 -6.19
N LEU A 98 -7.69 -15.49 -5.37
CA LEU A 98 -8.34 -14.27 -5.86
C LEU A 98 -7.37 -13.37 -6.64
N LYS A 99 -6.12 -13.23 -6.18
CA LYS A 99 -5.07 -12.53 -6.93
C LYS A 99 -4.77 -13.18 -8.27
N SER A 100 -4.65 -14.51 -8.31
CA SER A 100 -4.46 -15.25 -9.56
C SER A 100 -5.62 -15.06 -10.52
N GLU A 101 -6.87 -15.11 -10.05
CA GLU A 101 -8.07 -14.83 -10.85
C GLU A 101 -8.07 -13.38 -11.37
N ARG A 102 -7.62 -12.40 -10.56
CA ARG A 102 -7.49 -11.01 -11.00
C ARG A 102 -6.46 -10.88 -12.12
N LEU A 103 -5.31 -11.54 -11.98
CA LEU A 103 -4.25 -11.55 -12.99
C LEU A 103 -4.69 -12.26 -14.28
N ALA A 104 -5.53 -13.28 -14.17
CA ALA A 104 -6.13 -14.00 -15.29
C ALA A 104 -7.33 -13.25 -15.93
N GLY A 105 -7.88 -12.24 -15.25
CA GLY A 105 -9.05 -11.49 -15.71
C GLY A 105 -10.40 -12.18 -15.46
N THR A 106 -10.42 -13.23 -14.64
CA THR A 106 -11.58 -14.08 -14.31
C THR A 106 -12.16 -13.79 -12.93
N LEU A 107 -11.60 -12.81 -12.18
CA LEU A 107 -12.11 -12.45 -10.84
C LEU A 107 -13.60 -12.11 -10.82
N ARG A 108 -14.16 -11.56 -11.91
CA ARG A 108 -15.58 -11.23 -12.04
C ARG A 108 -16.52 -12.44 -11.98
N ASP A 109 -16.02 -13.62 -12.27
CA ASP A 109 -16.80 -14.87 -12.17
C ASP A 109 -17.01 -15.29 -10.70
N HIS A 110 -16.26 -14.67 -9.78
CA HIS A 110 -16.16 -15.04 -8.38
C HIS A 110 -16.56 -13.91 -7.42
N ILE A 111 -16.17 -12.68 -7.75
CA ILE A 111 -16.39 -11.48 -6.95
C ILE A 111 -17.13 -10.44 -7.82
N PRO A 112 -18.26 -9.87 -7.34
CA PRO A 112 -18.96 -8.82 -8.06
C PRO A 112 -18.03 -7.66 -8.42
N ALA A 113 -18.26 -7.03 -9.57
CA ALA A 113 -17.51 -5.86 -10.00
C ALA A 113 -17.61 -4.73 -8.95
N THR A 114 -16.47 -4.23 -8.49
CA THR A 114 -16.39 -3.08 -7.58
C THR A 114 -16.33 -1.76 -8.33
N THR A 115 -15.79 -1.76 -9.55
CA THR A 115 -15.65 -0.59 -10.42
C THR A 115 -16.17 -0.92 -11.83
N PRO A 116 -17.47 -1.25 -11.97
CA PRO A 116 -18.04 -1.71 -13.24
C PRO A 116 -17.84 -0.67 -14.35
N GLY A 117 -17.29 -1.10 -15.48
CA GLY A 117 -17.05 -0.22 -16.64
C GLY A 117 -15.84 0.71 -16.50
N HIS A 118 -15.01 0.56 -15.47
CA HIS A 118 -13.77 1.31 -15.34
C HIS A 118 -12.74 0.88 -16.40
N LYS A 119 -11.93 1.83 -16.90
CA LYS A 119 -11.00 1.61 -18.02
C LYS A 119 -9.90 0.58 -17.72
N LEU A 120 -9.55 0.43 -16.45
CA LEU A 120 -8.52 -0.52 -16.00
C LEU A 120 -9.10 -1.92 -15.68
N GLY A 121 -10.42 -2.12 -15.79
CA GLY A 121 -11.10 -3.37 -15.47
C GLY A 121 -12.16 -3.21 -14.37
N ASP A 122 -13.00 -4.23 -14.21
CA ASP A 122 -14.16 -4.20 -13.31
C ASP A 122 -13.82 -4.22 -11.80
N HIS A 123 -12.55 -4.45 -11.48
CA HIS A 123 -11.98 -4.42 -10.13
C HIS A 123 -10.75 -3.50 -10.08
N ALA A 124 -10.78 -2.39 -10.81
CA ALA A 124 -9.69 -1.41 -10.82
C ALA A 124 -9.34 -0.87 -9.44
N VAL A 125 -10.36 -0.70 -8.59
CA VAL A 125 -10.19 -0.47 -7.14
C VAL A 125 -11.10 -1.46 -6.44
N ALA A 126 -10.59 -2.20 -5.46
CA ALA A 126 -11.38 -3.13 -4.67
C ALA A 126 -10.80 -3.33 -3.27
N ASP A 127 -11.65 -3.31 -2.25
CA ASP A 127 -11.34 -3.81 -0.92
C ASP A 127 -12.17 -5.07 -0.67
N ILE A 128 -11.51 -6.23 -0.63
CA ILE A 128 -12.14 -7.53 -0.41
C ILE A 128 -11.80 -7.99 1.01
N TYR A 129 -12.80 -8.03 1.87
CA TYR A 129 -12.68 -8.47 3.26
C TYR A 129 -13.18 -9.91 3.44
N VAL A 130 -12.43 -10.71 4.19
CA VAL A 130 -12.79 -12.08 4.54
C VAL A 130 -13.18 -12.14 6.01
N PHE A 131 -14.36 -12.65 6.30
CA PHE A 131 -14.86 -12.85 7.67
C PHE A 131 -15.25 -14.30 7.92
N SER A 132 -15.21 -14.72 9.19
CA SER A 132 -15.84 -15.97 9.61
C SER A 132 -17.28 -15.75 10.10
N ASP A 133 -17.52 -14.66 10.82
CA ASP A 133 -18.85 -14.29 11.29
C ASP A 133 -19.53 -13.35 10.29
N LYS A 134 -20.73 -13.75 9.86
CA LYS A 134 -21.55 -13.03 8.91
C LYS A 134 -21.94 -11.64 9.42
N HIS A 135 -22.08 -11.44 10.73
CA HIS A 135 -22.46 -10.14 11.33
C HIS A 135 -21.48 -9.02 10.92
N TYR A 136 -20.19 -9.32 10.84
CA TYR A 136 -19.16 -8.36 10.44
C TYR A 136 -19.00 -8.23 8.91
N ALA A 137 -19.68 -9.09 8.15
CA ALA A 137 -19.74 -9.02 6.69
C ALA A 137 -20.97 -8.24 6.18
N GLU A 138 -21.70 -7.52 7.05
CA GLU A 138 -22.87 -6.71 6.70
C GLU A 138 -22.54 -5.24 6.38
N VAL A 139 -23.46 -4.55 5.72
CA VAL A 139 -23.27 -3.19 5.16
C VAL A 139 -22.66 -2.20 6.15
N GLU A 140 -23.13 -2.15 7.39
CA GLU A 140 -22.66 -1.18 8.37
C GLU A 140 -21.22 -1.47 8.84
N ALA A 141 -20.84 -2.74 8.96
CA ALA A 141 -19.47 -3.14 9.29
C ALA A 141 -18.50 -2.78 8.15
N LEU A 142 -18.89 -3.03 6.90
CA LEU A 142 -18.08 -2.70 5.72
C LEU A 142 -17.91 -1.19 5.57
N LYS A 143 -18.96 -0.40 5.80
CA LYS A 143 -18.85 1.08 5.82
C LYS A 143 -17.86 1.52 6.87
N THR A 144 -17.90 0.95 8.07
CA THR A 144 -16.96 1.25 9.14
C THR A 144 -15.51 1.01 8.69
N LEU A 145 -15.22 -0.12 8.04
CA LEU A 145 -13.87 -0.43 7.55
C LEU A 145 -13.44 0.45 6.38
N ALA A 146 -14.33 0.66 5.41
CA ALA A 146 -14.07 1.47 4.21
C ALA A 146 -13.80 2.95 4.55
N LEU A 147 -14.42 3.46 5.62
CA LEU A 147 -14.15 4.81 6.12
C LEU A 147 -12.82 4.92 6.89
N GLY A 148 -12.26 3.79 7.34
CA GLY A 148 -11.00 3.74 8.08
C GLY A 148 -11.07 4.26 9.53
N ALA A 149 -9.92 4.16 10.20
CA ALA A 149 -9.75 4.53 11.62
C ALA A 149 -9.94 6.03 11.88
N HIS A 150 -9.66 6.87 10.87
CA HIS A 150 -9.61 8.32 11.02
C HIS A 150 -10.84 9.06 10.53
N ALA A 151 -11.85 8.35 10.01
CA ALA A 151 -13.08 9.02 9.62
C ALA A 151 -13.78 9.63 10.85
N PRO A 152 -14.15 10.92 10.80
CA PRO A 152 -14.63 11.68 11.95
C PRO A 152 -15.84 11.00 12.59
N GLY A 153 -15.62 10.39 13.76
CA GLY A 153 -16.64 9.64 14.51
C GLY A 153 -17.82 10.48 15.00
N THR A 154 -17.78 11.80 14.81
CA THR A 154 -18.81 12.76 15.20
C THR A 154 -19.84 13.06 14.12
N LEU A 155 -19.63 12.61 12.86
CA LEU A 155 -20.56 12.93 11.77
C LEU A 155 -21.55 11.79 11.44
N LEU A 156 -21.23 10.54 11.80
CA LEU A 156 -22.10 9.37 11.58
C LEU A 156 -21.97 8.39 12.75
N PRO A 157 -23.05 8.11 13.52
CA PRO A 157 -23.02 7.04 14.50
C PRO A 157 -22.80 5.70 13.79
N ARG A 158 -21.67 5.04 14.10
CA ARG A 158 -21.35 3.71 13.56
C ARG A 158 -22.05 2.64 14.40
N ALA A 159 -22.72 1.70 13.74
CA ALA A 159 -23.38 0.59 14.44
C ALA A 159 -22.38 -0.31 15.18
N ILE A 160 -21.19 -0.50 14.60
CA ILE A 160 -20.08 -1.28 15.16
C ILE A 160 -18.82 -0.40 15.15
N PRO A 161 -18.08 -0.29 16.28
CA PRO A 161 -16.81 0.43 16.32
C PRO A 161 -15.77 -0.12 15.34
N PHE A 162 -14.87 0.74 14.87
CA PHE A 162 -13.82 0.37 13.93
C PHE A 162 -12.87 -0.67 14.52
N GLU A 163 -12.44 -0.43 15.75
CA GLU A 163 -11.47 -1.26 16.47
C GLU A 163 -12.01 -2.66 16.74
N VAL A 164 -13.34 -2.79 16.83
CA VAL A 164 -14.01 -4.09 16.97
C VAL A 164 -14.08 -4.78 15.61
N THR A 165 -14.50 -4.05 14.57
CA THR A 165 -14.71 -4.62 13.24
C THR A 165 -13.40 -5.08 12.59
N MET A 166 -12.31 -4.33 12.76
CA MET A 166 -11.01 -4.66 12.18
C MET A 166 -10.40 -5.95 12.74
N GLU A 167 -10.71 -6.30 14.00
CA GLU A 167 -10.18 -7.51 14.65
C GLU A 167 -10.87 -8.78 14.14
N GLU A 168 -12.05 -8.65 13.55
CA GLU A 168 -12.83 -9.77 13.00
C GLU A 168 -12.48 -10.09 11.55
N VAL A 169 -11.71 -9.22 10.89
CA VAL A 169 -11.20 -9.48 9.54
C VAL A 169 -10.20 -10.64 9.61
N ARG A 170 -10.53 -11.75 8.93
CA ARG A 170 -9.64 -12.91 8.80
C ARG A 170 -8.56 -12.67 7.74
N GLY A 171 -8.92 -11.95 6.68
CA GLY A 171 -8.00 -11.57 5.62
C GLY A 171 -8.53 -10.39 4.81
N HIS A 172 -7.62 -9.66 4.19
CA HIS A 172 -7.90 -8.46 3.42
C HIS A 172 -7.08 -8.48 2.14
N TYR A 173 -7.75 -8.35 1.00
CA TYR A 173 -7.14 -8.19 -0.30
C TYR A 173 -7.58 -6.87 -0.92
N ARG A 174 -6.61 -5.98 -1.10
CA ARG A 174 -6.78 -4.69 -1.74
C ARG A 174 -6.23 -4.72 -3.16
N ILE A 175 -7.04 -4.23 -4.09
CA ILE A 175 -6.67 -3.96 -5.47
C ILE A 175 -6.72 -2.45 -5.67
N ASP A 176 -5.65 -1.88 -6.22
CA ASP A 176 -5.60 -0.50 -6.68
C ASP A 176 -4.72 -0.42 -7.93
N LEU A 177 -5.36 -0.57 -9.10
CA LEU A 177 -4.65 -0.54 -10.38
C LEU A 177 -4.11 0.85 -10.75
N ASN A 178 -4.43 1.89 -9.96
CA ASN A 178 -3.81 3.20 -10.10
C ASN A 178 -2.43 3.25 -9.40
N ASP A 179 -2.20 2.40 -8.39
CA ASP A 179 -0.88 2.18 -7.78
C ASP A 179 -0.04 1.25 -8.67
N THR A 180 0.66 1.84 -9.64
CA THR A 180 1.52 1.07 -10.56
C THR A 180 2.71 0.37 -9.89
N GLY A 181 3.04 0.70 -8.63
CA GLY A 181 4.13 0.08 -7.90
C GLY A 181 3.72 -1.21 -7.18
N ALA A 182 2.56 -1.18 -6.52
CA ALA A 182 2.04 -2.31 -5.75
C ALA A 182 0.49 -2.39 -5.87
N PRO A 183 -0.03 -2.79 -7.04
CA PRO A 183 -1.47 -2.75 -7.31
C PRO A 183 -2.28 -3.80 -6.56
N ASP A 184 -1.62 -4.82 -6.01
CA ASP A 184 -2.22 -5.96 -5.32
C ASP A 184 -1.58 -6.08 -3.94
N LYS A 185 -2.33 -5.89 -2.85
CA LYS A 185 -1.86 -6.04 -1.46
C LYS A 185 -2.75 -7.00 -0.70
N GLY A 186 -2.18 -8.06 -0.13
CA GLY A 186 -2.91 -9.11 0.57
C GLY A 186 -2.36 -9.34 1.97
N SER A 187 -3.25 -9.53 2.95
CA SER A 187 -2.86 -9.81 4.33
C SER A 187 -3.83 -10.75 5.05
N LEU A 188 -3.31 -11.49 6.02
CA LEU A 188 -4.13 -12.00 7.12
C LEU A 188 -4.41 -10.85 8.07
N GLY A 189 -5.60 -10.82 8.67
CA GLY A 189 -6.03 -9.65 9.42
C GLY A 189 -6.35 -8.46 8.51
N TYR A 190 -6.37 -7.28 9.12
CA TYR A 190 -6.63 -5.99 8.47
C TYR A 190 -5.45 -5.03 8.63
N THR A 191 -5.24 -4.18 7.63
CA THR A 191 -4.46 -2.93 7.72
C THR A 191 -5.15 -1.83 6.92
N ASP A 192 -5.07 -0.59 7.38
CA ASP A 192 -5.42 0.59 6.60
C ASP A 192 -4.18 1.31 6.05
N GLU A 193 -4.42 2.41 5.33
CA GLU A 193 -3.36 3.25 4.75
C GLU A 193 -2.58 4.07 5.78
N SER A 194 -3.15 4.32 6.96
CA SER A 194 -2.46 5.08 8.01
C SER A 194 -1.56 4.19 8.87
N GLY A 195 -1.58 2.88 8.64
CA GLY A 195 -0.77 1.90 9.37
C GLY A 195 -1.48 1.33 10.60
N VAL A 196 -2.77 1.59 10.78
CA VAL A 196 -3.59 0.91 11.79
C VAL A 196 -3.86 -0.50 11.30
N HIS A 197 -3.56 -1.47 12.16
CA HIS A 197 -3.70 -2.87 11.81
C HIS A 197 -4.32 -3.67 12.96
N SER A 198 -5.01 -4.75 12.60
CA SER A 198 -5.52 -5.72 13.57
C SER A 198 -4.37 -6.43 14.31
N LYS A 199 -4.63 -7.04 15.46
CA LYS A 199 -3.61 -7.82 16.20
C LYS A 199 -3.04 -8.99 15.40
N ARG A 200 -3.85 -9.56 14.51
CA ARG A 200 -3.49 -10.72 13.68
C ARG A 200 -2.89 -10.34 12.33
N TYR A 201 -2.62 -9.05 12.12
CA TYR A 201 -2.11 -8.56 10.85
C TYR A 201 -0.81 -9.23 10.45
N ARG A 202 -0.79 -9.75 9.23
CA ARG A 202 0.39 -10.31 8.59
C ARG A 202 0.29 -10.18 7.08
N SER A 203 1.26 -9.47 6.48
CA SER A 203 1.33 -9.32 5.03
C SER A 203 1.60 -10.68 4.34
N ILE A 204 1.00 -10.86 3.17
CA ILE A 204 1.15 -12.03 2.30
C ILE A 204 1.82 -11.63 0.98
N PHE A 205 1.35 -10.56 0.33
CA PHE A 205 1.86 -10.07 -0.94
C PHE A 205 1.55 -8.59 -1.16
#